data_AF-A0A8J6E7A5-F1
#
_entry.id   AF-A0A8J6E7A5-F1
#
_cell.length_a   1.000
_cell.length_b   1.000
_cell.length_c   1.000
_cell.angle_alpha   90.00
_cell.angle_beta   90.00
_cell.angle_gamma   90.00
#
_symmetry.space_group_name_H-M   'P 1'
#
loop_
_entity.id
_entity.type
_entity.pdbx_description
1 polymer ?
#
loop_
_entity_poly.entity_id
_entity_poly.type
_entity_poly.pdbx_seq_one_letter_code
_entity_poly.pdbx_strand_id
1 'polypeptide(L)'
;DKWTEKPAFGTALEEHLKRSSRDIAIPIEACVMMLLETGMREEGLFRIAAGASKLKKLKAALDCSTSHLEEFYSDPHAVAGALKSYLRELPEPLMTFALYDEWIAAGK
;
A
#
# COMPACT_ATOMS: atom_id res chain seq x y z
N ASP A 1 -4.50 28.41 9.25
CA ASP A 1 -4.33 27.16 10.02
C ASP A 1 -4.43 25.96 9.11
N LYS A 2 -3.28 25.41 8.71
CA LYS A 2 -3.19 24.33 7.73
C LYS A 2 -3.58 23.01 8.39
N TRP A 3 -4.84 22.60 8.21
CA TRP A 3 -5.23 21.21 8.29
C TRP A 3 -4.56 20.46 7.14
N THR A 4 -3.27 20.15 7.25
CA THR A 4 -2.64 19.15 6.40
C THR A 4 -3.08 17.80 6.95
N GLU A 5 -4.04 17.16 6.28
CA GLU A 5 -4.29 15.74 6.46
C GLU A 5 -2.95 15.00 6.43
N LYS A 6 -2.67 14.23 7.48
CA LYS A 6 -1.45 13.42 7.52
C LYS A 6 -1.53 12.35 6.43
N PRO A 7 -0.49 12.15 5.61
CA PRO A 7 -0.49 11.17 4.52
C PRO A 7 -0.76 9.76 5.04
N ALA A 8 -1.25 8.88 4.19
CA ALA A 8 -1.39 7.46 4.49
C ALA A 8 0.00 6.78 4.50
N PHE A 9 0.85 7.09 3.52
CA PHE A 9 2.22 6.55 3.44
C PHE A 9 3.11 7.19 4.51
N GLY A 10 3.97 6.39 5.15
CA GLY A 10 4.86 6.86 6.21
C GLY A 10 4.21 7.04 7.58
N THR A 11 2.88 6.92 7.69
CA THR A 11 2.16 7.00 8.97
C THR A 11 2.06 5.61 9.60
N ALA A 12 2.15 5.54 10.94
CA ALA A 12 1.99 4.30 11.68
C ALA A 12 0.63 3.64 11.37
N LEU A 13 0.63 2.33 11.18
CA LEU A 13 -0.56 1.58 10.79
C LEU A 13 -1.70 1.79 11.79
N GLU A 14 -1.43 1.70 13.10
CA GLU A 14 -2.45 1.93 14.12
C GLU A 14 -3.09 3.32 14.05
N GLU A 15 -2.29 4.38 13.83
CA GLU A 15 -2.81 5.74 13.71
C GLU A 15 -3.74 5.86 12.51
N HIS A 16 -3.33 5.26 11.39
CA HIS A 16 -4.11 5.27 10.16
C HIS A 16 -5.46 4.54 10.33
N LEU A 17 -5.47 3.36 10.95
CA LEU A 17 -6.67 2.59 11.22
C LEU A 17 -7.60 3.31 12.20
N LYS A 18 -7.04 3.87 13.29
CA LYS A 18 -7.80 4.66 14.29
C LYS A 18 -8.46 5.89 13.65
N ARG A 19 -7.73 6.64 12.82
CA ARG A 19 -8.23 7.85 12.16
C ARG A 19 -9.36 7.56 11.18
N SER A 20 -9.24 6.48 10.42
CA SER A 20 -10.24 6.09 9.41
C SER A 20 -11.40 5.28 9.99
N SER A 21 -11.32 4.84 11.25
CA SER A 21 -12.27 3.89 11.86
C SER A 21 -12.42 2.62 11.01
N ARG A 22 -11.29 2.07 10.55
CA ARG A 22 -11.23 0.89 9.68
C ARG A 22 -10.34 -0.18 10.30
N ASP A 23 -10.62 -1.43 9.96
CA ASP A 23 -9.78 -2.58 10.32
C ASP A 23 -8.65 -2.83 9.31
N ILE A 24 -8.84 -2.38 8.06
CA ILE A 24 -7.86 -2.51 6.97
C ILE A 24 -7.55 -1.13 6.40
N ALA A 25 -6.26 -0.84 6.24
CA ALA A 25 -5.78 0.42 5.67
C ALA A 25 -6.18 0.54 4.19
N ILE A 26 -6.65 1.73 3.79
CA ILE A 26 -7.14 1.99 2.42
C ILE A 26 -6.13 1.59 1.33
N PRO A 27 -4.82 1.91 1.42
CA PRO A 27 -3.83 1.49 0.42
C PRO A 27 -3.71 -0.04 0.29
N ILE A 28 -3.95 -0.80 1.36
CA ILE A 28 -3.94 -2.26 1.31
C ILE A 28 -5.19 -2.75 0.59
N GLU A 29 -6.37 -2.38 1.09
CA GLU A 29 -7.64 -2.84 0.53
C GLU A 29 -7.78 -2.49 -0.95
N ALA A 30 -7.58 -1.22 -1.30
CA ALA A 30 -7.75 -0.75 -2.66
C ALA A 30 -6.77 -1.43 -3.62
N CYS A 31 -5.49 -1.55 -3.26
CA CYS A 31 -4.53 -2.23 -4.12
C CYS A 31 -4.86 -3.72 -4.28
N VAL A 32 -5.24 -4.41 -3.20
CA VAL A 32 -5.59 -5.83 -3.26
C VAL A 32 -6.83 -6.05 -4.12
N MET A 33 -7.88 -5.24 -3.95
CA MET A 33 -9.10 -5.32 -4.76
C MET A 33 -8.81 -5.11 -6.25
N MET A 34 -8.08 -4.06 -6.61
CA MET A 34 -7.68 -3.79 -8.00
C MET A 34 -6.89 -4.96 -8.61
N LEU A 35 -5.94 -5.52 -7.86
CA LEU A 35 -5.14 -6.65 -8.34
C LEU A 35 -5.95 -7.93 -8.52
N LEU A 36 -6.88 -8.21 -7.61
CA LEU A 36 -7.78 -9.36 -7.72
C LEU A 36 -8.70 -9.24 -8.93
N GLU A 37 -9.13 -8.03 -9.27
CA GLU A 37 -10.03 -7.78 -10.39
C GLU A 37 -9.34 -7.85 -11.75
N THR A 38 -8.18 -7.21 -11.92
CA THR A 38 -7.52 -7.10 -13.24
C THR A 38 -6.09 -7.61 -13.30
N GLY A 39 -5.40 -7.71 -12.16
CA GLY A 39 -3.95 -7.94 -12.12
C GLY A 39 -3.48 -9.40 -12.03
N MET A 40 -4.37 -10.35 -11.70
CA MET A 40 -3.96 -11.72 -11.34
C MET A 40 -3.29 -12.52 -12.46
N ARG A 41 -3.50 -12.13 -13.73
CA ARG A 41 -2.89 -12.78 -14.90
C ARG A 41 -1.65 -12.04 -15.43
N GLU A 42 -1.26 -10.93 -14.80
CA GLU A 42 -0.12 -10.12 -15.22
C GLU A 42 1.19 -10.87 -14.94
N GLU A 43 2.05 -10.99 -15.96
CA GLU A 43 3.33 -11.68 -15.82
C GLU A 43 4.27 -10.88 -14.91
N GLY A 44 4.90 -11.55 -13.93
CA GLY A 44 5.87 -10.89 -13.08
C GLY A 44 5.25 -9.85 -12.14
N LEU A 45 3.97 -10.00 -11.79
CA LEU A 45 3.33 -9.23 -10.73
C LEU A 45 4.19 -9.23 -9.45
N PHE A 46 4.27 -8.09 -8.78
CA PHE A 46 5.19 -7.82 -7.66
C PHE A 46 6.70 -7.90 -7.95
N ARG A 47 7.14 -8.45 -9.08
CA ARG A 47 8.55 -8.53 -9.49
C ARG A 47 8.97 -7.41 -10.44
N ILE A 48 8.19 -7.16 -11.49
CA ILE A 48 8.45 -6.11 -12.48
C ILE A 48 8.13 -4.73 -11.87
N ALA A 49 9.00 -3.75 -12.15
CA ALA A 49 8.82 -2.38 -11.69
C ALA A 49 7.90 -1.61 -12.64
N ALA A 50 7.02 -0.78 -12.07
CA ALA A 50 6.17 0.11 -12.83
C ALA A 50 6.89 1.39 -13.26
N GLY A 51 6.27 2.14 -14.16
CA GLY A 51 6.68 3.51 -14.46
C GLY A 51 6.60 4.41 -13.21
N ALA A 52 7.72 5.06 -12.86
CA ALA A 52 7.82 5.87 -11.64
C ALA A 52 6.77 7.00 -11.55
N SER A 53 6.38 7.59 -12.68
CA SER A 53 5.37 8.65 -12.74
C SER A 53 3.97 8.14 -12.35
N LYS A 54 3.55 6.99 -12.87
CA LYS A 54 2.27 6.35 -12.52
C LYS A 54 2.24 5.91 -11.06
N LEU A 55 3.34 5.30 -10.59
CA LEU A 55 3.47 4.90 -9.19
C LEU A 55 3.33 6.12 -8.25
N LYS A 56 4.00 7.23 -8.55
CA LYS A 56 3.90 8.46 -7.78
C LYS A 56 2.48 9.03 -7.75
N LYS A 57 1.78 9.02 -8.90
CA LYS A 57 0.38 9.46 -8.98
C LYS A 57 -0.55 8.58 -8.16
N LEU A 58 -0.42 7.26 -8.25
CA LEU A 58 -1.25 6.32 -7.48
C LEU A 58 -1.03 6.49 -5.98
N LYS A 59 0.22 6.63 -5.53
CA LYS A 59 0.51 6.92 -4.12
C LYS A 59 -0.19 8.19 -3.63
N ALA A 60 -0.12 9.27 -4.41
CA ALA A 60 -0.78 10.53 -4.07
C ALA A 60 -2.32 10.40 -4.05
N ALA A 61 -2.91 9.62 -4.96
CA ALA A 61 -4.35 9.34 -4.94
C ALA A 61 -4.77 8.58 -3.67
N LEU A 62 -3.97 7.59 -3.26
CA LEU A 62 -4.17 6.81 -2.04
C LEU A 62 -3.96 7.63 -0.76
N ASP A 63 -3.02 8.58 -0.75
CA ASP A 63 -2.80 9.50 0.38
C ASP A 63 -4.01 10.40 0.63
N CYS A 64 -4.63 10.89 -0.44
CA CYS A 64 -5.79 11.79 -0.38
C CYS A 64 -7.14 11.06 -0.33
N SER A 65 -7.14 9.72 -0.21
CA SER A 65 -8.37 8.89 -0.22
C SER A 65 -9.29 9.19 -1.42
N THR A 66 -8.74 9.49 -2.60
CA THR A 66 -9.53 10.01 -3.73
C THR A 66 -10.18 8.91 -4.57
N SER A 67 -11.28 9.27 -5.22
CA SER A 67 -12.14 8.40 -6.04
C SER A 67 -11.59 8.06 -7.44
N HIS A 68 -10.37 8.49 -7.80
CA HIS A 68 -9.83 8.30 -9.14
C HIS A 68 -8.96 7.05 -9.28
N LEU A 69 -9.18 6.02 -8.45
CA LEU A 69 -8.37 4.79 -8.50
C LEU A 69 -8.61 3.97 -9.78
N GLU A 70 -9.75 4.17 -10.44
CA GLU A 70 -10.14 3.51 -11.70
C GLU A 70 -9.10 3.67 -12.82
N GLU A 71 -8.38 4.80 -12.87
CA GLU A 71 -7.37 5.04 -13.91
C GLU A 71 -6.16 4.09 -13.81
N PHE A 72 -5.94 3.47 -12.65
CA PHE A 72 -4.79 2.60 -12.38
C PHE A 72 -5.07 1.11 -12.62
N TYR A 73 -6.31 0.71 -12.90
CA TYR A 73 -6.67 -0.68 -13.19
C TYR A 73 -5.96 -1.24 -14.44
N SER A 74 -5.49 -0.34 -15.32
CA SER A 74 -4.74 -0.66 -16.53
C SER A 74 -3.25 -0.96 -16.30
N ASP A 75 -2.72 -0.77 -15.09
CA ASP A 75 -1.30 -0.97 -14.78
C ASP A 75 -1.12 -1.74 -13.45
N PRO A 76 -1.26 -3.07 -13.46
CA PRO A 76 -1.13 -3.90 -12.26
C PRO A 76 0.25 -3.79 -11.60
N HIS A 77 1.31 -3.51 -12.36
CA HIS A 77 2.64 -3.27 -11.80
C HIS A 77 2.67 -2.00 -10.95
N ALA A 78 1.99 -0.93 -11.37
CA ALA A 78 1.88 0.29 -10.58
C ALA A 78 1.13 0.05 -9.27
N VAL A 79 0.03 -0.71 -9.31
CA VAL A 79 -0.75 -1.09 -8.13
C VAL A 79 0.08 -1.96 -7.16
N ALA A 80 0.72 -3.01 -7.66
CA ALA A 80 1.64 -3.83 -6.88
C ALA A 80 2.81 -3.01 -6.32
N GLY A 81 3.31 -2.05 -7.08
CA GLY A 81 4.33 -1.09 -6.66
C GLY A 81 3.87 -0.23 -5.49
N ALA A 82 2.66 0.32 -5.56
CA ALA A 82 2.08 1.15 -4.51
C ALA A 82 1.87 0.37 -3.22
N LEU A 83 1.32 -0.86 -3.32
CA LEU A 83 1.16 -1.75 -2.17
C LEU A 83 2.51 -2.07 -1.49
N LYS A 84 3.52 -2.44 -2.27
CA LYS A 84 4.89 -2.66 -1.76
C LYS A 84 5.46 -1.41 -1.11
N SER A 85 5.20 -0.23 -1.69
CA SER A 85 5.69 1.05 -1.15
C SER A 85 5.03 1.36 0.18
N TYR A 86 3.72 1.14 0.31
CA TYR A 86 2.98 1.38 1.55
C TYR A 86 3.56 0.56 2.70
N LEU A 87 3.69 -0.76 2.49
CA LEU A 87 4.24 -1.67 3.51
C LEU A 87 5.69 -1.33 3.88
N ARG A 88 6.51 -0.94 2.91
CA ARG A 88 7.92 -0.58 3.14
C ARG A 88 8.09 0.76 3.86
N GLU A 89 7.15 1.67 3.69
CA GLU A 89 7.20 3.00 4.30
C GLU A 89 6.57 3.03 5.70
N LEU A 90 5.97 1.94 6.18
CA LEU A 90 5.50 1.89 7.56
C LEU A 90 6.68 2.08 8.54
N PRO A 91 6.53 2.92 9.58
CA PRO A 91 7.55 3.07 10.63
C PRO A 91 7.86 1.76 11.37
N GLU A 92 6.83 0.93 11.52
CA GLU A 92 6.88 -0.41 12.08
C GLU A 92 6.51 -1.40 10.97
N PRO A 93 7.31 -2.42 10.67
CA PRO A 93 6.98 -3.40 9.64
C PRO A 93 5.72 -4.16 10.01
N LEU A 94 4.97 -4.64 9.01
CA LEU A 94 3.71 -5.37 9.23
C LEU A 94 3.88 -6.58 10.19
N MET A 95 5.02 -7.25 10.13
CA MET A 95 5.34 -8.40 10.99
C MET A 95 5.93 -8.00 12.35
N THR A 96 6.10 -6.71 12.60
CA THR A 96 6.68 -6.07 13.80
C THR A 96 8.14 -6.42 14.07
N PHE A 97 8.89 -5.50 14.67
CA PHE A 97 10.25 -5.74 15.17
C PHE A 97 10.24 -6.65 16.39
N ALA A 98 9.22 -6.54 17.24
CA ALA A 98 9.10 -7.34 18.46
C ALA A 98 9.09 -8.85 18.19
N LEU A 99 8.45 -9.28 17.10
CA LEU A 99 8.34 -10.69 16.73
C LEU A 99 9.42 -11.15 15.76
N TYR A 100 10.39 -10.30 15.38
CA TYR A 100 11.35 -10.61 14.33
C TYR A 100 12.14 -11.89 14.62
N ASP A 101 12.68 -12.05 15.83
CA ASP A 101 13.46 -13.23 16.20
C ASP A 101 12.61 -14.51 16.18
N GLU A 102 11.34 -14.42 16.58
CA GLU A 102 10.38 -15.53 16.54
C GLU A 102 10.07 -15.95 15.10
N TRP A 103 9.84 -14.98 14.21
CA TRP A 103 9.62 -15.25 12.78
C TRP A 103 10.83 -15.91 12.11
N ILE A 104 12.04 -15.45 12.44
CA ILE A 104 13.29 -16.03 11.90
C ILE A 104 13.55 -17.42 12.48
N ALA A 105 13.22 -17.66 13.74
CA ALA A 105 13.34 -18.98 14.35
C ALA A 105 12.36 -19.99 13.72
N ALA A 106 11.12 -19.59 13.46
CA ALA A 106 10.09 -20.45 12.87
C ALA A 106 10.34 -20.79 11.39
N GLY A 107 11.10 -19.96 10.67
CA GLY A 107 11.45 -20.18 9.26
C GLY A 107 12.65 -21.10 9.02
N LYS A 108 13.27 -21.62 10.08
CA LYS A 108 14.36 -22.60 10.02
C LYS A 108 13.81 -24.02 10.06
#